data_AF-C0W2J9-F1
#
_entry.id   AF-C0W2J9-F1
#
_cell.length_a   1.000
_cell.length_b   1.000
_cell.length_c   1.000
_cell.angle_alpha   90.00
_cell.angle_beta   90.00
_cell.angle_gamma   90.00
#
_symmetry.space_group_name_H-M   'P 1'
#
loop_
_entity.id
_entity.type
_entity.pdbx_description
1 polymer ?
#
loop_
_entity_poly.entity_id
_entity_poly.type
_entity_poly.pdbx_seq_one_letter_code
_entity_poly.pdbx_strand_id
1 'polypeptide(L)'
;LAYPVAHAEHWPAASGELAQRLEDMPQVLRFPADVMAMMNANYLGAAPVDAPAYAFPGDGNGSAADLAGFPASYIENCENDDLRASGEALGQALAQAGCDVECVTAAGVPHGHLNAVGSALSSQSLDRFAARLARRS
;
A
#
# COMPACT_ATOMS: atom_id res chain seq x y z
N LEU A 1 4.54 5.04 -5.06
CA LEU A 1 3.91 4.91 -3.74
C LEU A 1 4.77 3.98 -2.90
N ALA A 2 5.20 4.43 -1.71
CA ALA A 2 5.91 3.59 -0.76
C ALA A 2 4.90 3.11 0.30
N TYR A 3 4.69 1.80 0.37
CA TYR A 3 3.80 1.08 1.30
C TYR A 3 2.46 1.80 1.55
N PRO A 4 1.62 2.01 0.51
CA PRO A 4 0.44 2.85 0.61
C PRO A 4 -0.71 2.21 1.38
N VAL A 5 -1.44 3.05 2.12
CA VAL A 5 -2.82 2.77 2.55
C VAL A 5 -3.75 3.33 1.48
N ALA A 6 -4.57 2.47 0.86
CA ALA A 6 -5.42 2.82 -0.27
C ALA A 6 -6.90 2.51 -0.03
N HIS A 7 -7.23 1.79 1.05
CA HIS A 7 -8.58 1.36 1.41
C HIS A 7 -8.95 1.93 2.79
N ALA A 8 -10.19 2.40 2.93
CA ALA A 8 -10.74 3.04 4.12
C ALA A 8 -11.49 2.05 5.01
N GLU A 9 -12.50 1.39 4.43
CA GLU A 9 -13.40 0.45 5.12
C GLU A 9 -13.20 -0.99 4.62
N HIS A 10 -13.15 -1.18 3.30
CA HIS A 10 -13.11 -2.50 2.69
C HIS A 10 -11.67 -3.01 2.63
N TRP A 11 -11.17 -3.50 3.77
CA TRP A 11 -9.80 -3.97 3.85
C TRP A 11 -9.57 -5.25 3.04
N PRO A 12 -8.60 -5.27 2.09
CA PRO A 12 -8.27 -6.47 1.35
C PRO A 12 -7.74 -7.58 2.26
N ALA A 13 -8.15 -8.81 1.99
CA ALA A 13 -7.67 -9.97 2.73
C ALA A 13 -6.17 -10.19 2.47
N ALA A 14 -5.41 -10.45 3.54
CA ALA A 14 -4.02 -10.87 3.41
C ALA A 14 -3.91 -12.21 2.66
N SER A 15 -2.89 -12.34 1.82
CA SER A 15 -2.54 -13.65 1.26
C SER A 15 -2.10 -14.61 2.37
N GLY A 16 -2.13 -15.92 2.10
CA GLY A 16 -1.66 -16.92 3.08
C GLY A 16 -0.18 -16.71 3.47
N GLU A 17 0.64 -16.28 2.52
CA GLU A 17 2.05 -15.92 2.77
C GLU A 17 2.16 -14.70 3.68
N LEU A 18 1.43 -13.63 3.40
CA LEU A 18 1.42 -12.44 4.24
C LEU A 18 0.89 -12.75 5.65
N ALA A 19 -0.19 -13.52 5.77
CA ALA A 19 -0.73 -13.93 7.05
C ALA A 19 0.33 -14.63 7.92
N GLN A 20 1.10 -15.57 7.33
CA GLN A 20 2.19 -16.25 8.03
C GLN A 20 3.30 -15.29 8.46
N ARG A 21 3.69 -14.30 7.63
CA ARG A 21 4.68 -13.28 8.02
C ARG A 21 4.22 -12.47 9.22
N LEU A 22 2.94 -12.15 9.25
CA LEU A 22 2.35 -11.31 10.28
C LEU A 22 2.25 -12.03 11.64
N GLU A 23 2.14 -13.36 11.67
CA GLU A 23 2.04 -14.14 12.92
C GLU A 23 3.19 -13.85 13.90
N ASP A 24 4.41 -13.73 13.41
CA ASP A 24 5.62 -13.55 14.24
C ASP A 24 6.01 -12.08 14.45
N MET A 25 5.24 -11.13 13.92
CA MET A 25 5.60 -9.73 14.00
C MET A 25 5.34 -9.12 15.39
N PRO A 26 6.27 -8.28 15.90
CA PRO A 26 6.04 -7.51 17.12
C PRO A 26 4.80 -6.63 16.97
N GLN A 27 3.87 -6.70 17.92
CA GLN A 27 2.58 -6.00 17.85
C GLN A 27 2.72 -4.48 17.73
N VAL A 28 3.81 -3.90 18.24
CA VAL A 28 4.10 -2.46 18.11
C VAL A 28 4.37 -2.01 16.65
N LEU A 29 4.67 -2.96 15.76
CA LEU A 29 4.91 -2.72 14.33
C LEU A 29 3.71 -3.12 13.47
N ARG A 30 2.62 -3.60 14.07
CA ARG A 30 1.42 -4.07 13.38
C ARG A 30 0.42 -2.95 13.18
N PHE A 31 -0.35 -3.06 12.10
CA PHE A 31 -1.48 -2.20 11.76
C PHE A 31 -2.73 -3.05 11.50
N PRO A 32 -3.30 -3.70 12.53
CA PRO A 32 -4.50 -4.50 12.37
C PRO A 32 -5.69 -3.61 11.94
N ALA A 33 -6.72 -4.25 11.37
CA ALA A 33 -7.85 -3.56 10.74
C ALA A 33 -8.59 -2.58 11.67
N ASP A 34 -8.68 -2.87 12.97
CA ASP A 34 -9.27 -2.00 13.97
C ASP A 34 -8.44 -0.73 14.23
N VAL A 35 -7.11 -0.88 14.30
CA VAL A 35 -6.17 0.25 14.38
C VAL A 35 -6.28 1.12 13.12
N MET A 36 -6.32 0.50 11.94
CA MET A 36 -6.46 1.23 10.69
C MET A 36 -7.82 1.93 10.56
N ALA A 37 -8.91 1.30 11.00
CA ALA A 37 -10.22 1.95 11.01
C ALA A 37 -10.22 3.22 11.87
N MET A 38 -9.55 3.21 13.04
CA MET A 38 -9.39 4.40 13.86
C MET A 38 -8.55 5.49 13.18
N MET A 39 -7.43 5.11 12.56
CA MET A 39 -6.55 6.05 11.85
C MET A 39 -7.26 6.69 10.66
N ASN A 40 -7.98 5.88 9.86
CA ASN A 40 -8.76 6.33 8.72
C ASN A 40 -9.91 7.24 9.17
N ALA A 41 -10.60 6.91 10.25
CA ALA A 41 -11.65 7.77 10.79
C ALA A 41 -11.11 9.13 11.25
N ASN A 42 -9.94 9.14 11.90
CA ASN A 42 -9.27 10.36 12.29
C ASN A 42 -8.84 11.21 11.08
N TYR A 43 -8.35 10.57 10.01
CA TYR A 43 -7.99 11.26 8.76
C TYR A 43 -9.21 11.89 8.07
N LEU A 44 -10.35 11.19 8.04
CA LEU A 44 -11.58 11.66 7.42
C LEU A 44 -12.37 12.65 8.30
N GLY A 45 -12.13 12.66 9.61
CA GLY A 45 -12.96 13.39 10.58
C GLY A 45 -14.34 12.78 10.80
N ALA A 46 -14.57 11.55 10.34
CA ALA A 46 -15.83 10.80 10.39
C ALA A 46 -15.57 9.29 10.28
N ALA A 47 -16.60 8.46 10.46
CA ALA A 47 -16.47 7.02 10.20
C ALA A 47 -16.00 6.76 8.75
N PRO A 48 -15.17 5.75 8.48
CA PRO A 48 -14.56 5.53 7.16
C PRO A 48 -15.52 4.90 6.13
N VAL A 49 -16.83 5.09 6.31
CA VAL A 49 -17.87 4.59 5.42
C VAL A 49 -18.05 5.54 4.25
N ASP A 50 -18.22 4.99 3.04
CA ASP A 50 -18.38 5.75 1.79
C ASP A 50 -17.26 6.79 1.59
N ALA A 51 -16.02 6.42 1.97
CA ALA A 51 -14.89 7.31 1.88
C ALA A 51 -14.66 7.78 0.43
N PRO A 52 -14.38 9.07 0.21
CA PRO A 52 -14.26 9.58 -1.14
C PRO A 52 -13.02 9.00 -1.84
N ALA A 53 -13.13 8.69 -3.13
CA ALA A 53 -12.06 8.06 -3.92
C ALA A 53 -10.74 8.86 -3.93
N TYR A 54 -10.80 10.20 -3.75
CA TYR A 54 -9.57 11.01 -3.64
C TYR A 54 -8.79 10.75 -2.34
N ALA A 55 -9.47 10.29 -1.29
CA ALA A 55 -8.87 9.96 0.00
C ALA A 55 -8.33 8.52 0.00
N PHE A 56 -9.13 7.60 -0.55
CA PHE A 56 -8.81 6.17 -0.62
C PHE A 56 -9.11 5.64 -2.03
N PRO A 57 -8.13 5.66 -2.95
CA PRO A 57 -8.37 5.29 -4.35
C PRO A 57 -8.67 3.81 -4.56
N GLY A 58 -8.35 2.95 -3.58
CA GLY A 58 -8.74 1.54 -3.58
C GLY A 58 -10.23 1.33 -3.25
N ASP A 59 -10.85 2.29 -2.55
CA ASP A 59 -12.26 2.29 -2.13
C ASP A 59 -13.19 3.03 -3.11
N GLY A 60 -12.73 3.35 -4.32
CA GLY A 60 -13.57 3.98 -5.35
C GLY A 60 -14.89 3.22 -5.59
N ASN A 61 -15.77 3.79 -6.41
CA ASN A 61 -17.13 3.34 -6.72
C ASN A 61 -17.24 1.96 -7.43
N GLY A 62 -16.21 1.12 -7.33
CA GLY A 62 -16.24 -0.30 -7.63
C GLY A 62 -16.02 -0.64 -9.10
N SER A 63 -15.51 0.28 -9.92
CA SER A 63 -15.27 0.00 -11.34
C SER A 63 -13.82 0.26 -11.76
N ALA A 64 -13.29 -0.63 -12.60
CA ALA A 64 -12.02 -0.39 -13.31
C ALA A 64 -12.07 0.89 -14.17
N ALA A 65 -13.26 1.43 -14.47
CA ALA A 65 -13.42 2.67 -15.22
C ALA A 65 -12.99 3.91 -14.41
N ASP A 66 -13.05 3.88 -13.07
CA ASP A 66 -12.63 4.99 -12.22
C ASP A 66 -11.09 5.12 -12.16
N LEU A 67 -10.38 4.01 -12.36
CA LEU A 67 -8.92 3.97 -12.42
C LEU A 67 -8.37 4.09 -13.84
N ALA A 68 -9.21 3.99 -14.87
CA ALA A 68 -8.77 4.09 -16.25
C ALA A 68 -8.11 5.45 -16.52
N GLY A 69 -6.92 5.42 -17.14
CA GLY A 69 -6.14 6.64 -17.42
C GLY A 69 -5.31 7.13 -16.24
N PHE A 70 -5.21 6.37 -15.13
CA PHE A 70 -4.22 6.66 -14.10
C PHE A 70 -2.81 6.72 -14.70
N PRO A 71 -1.93 7.62 -14.19
CA PRO A 71 -0.57 7.72 -14.66
C PRO A 71 0.21 6.43 -14.38
N ALA A 72 1.27 6.22 -15.17
CA ALA A 72 2.22 5.12 -14.95
C ALA A 72 2.69 5.11 -13.49
N SER A 73 2.40 4.02 -12.78
CA SER A 73 2.49 3.95 -11.33
C SER A 73 3.55 2.95 -10.89
N TYR A 74 4.19 3.25 -9.76
CA TYR A 74 5.09 2.33 -9.08
C TYR A 74 4.65 2.20 -7.63
N ILE A 75 4.50 0.98 -7.13
CA ILE A 75 4.09 0.66 -5.77
C ILE A 75 5.12 -0.29 -5.18
N GLU A 76 5.69 0.06 -4.03
CA GLU A 76 6.55 -0.84 -3.28
C GLU A 76 5.97 -1.07 -1.89
N ASN A 77 5.54 -2.28 -1.62
CA ASN A 77 5.04 -2.72 -0.32
C ASN A 77 6.17 -3.22 0.57
N CYS A 78 5.94 -3.30 1.88
CA CYS A 78 6.85 -3.96 2.81
C CYS A 78 6.47 -5.43 2.99
N GLU A 79 7.43 -6.36 3.02
CA GLU A 79 7.15 -7.80 3.19
C GLU A 79 6.41 -8.09 4.51
N ASN A 80 6.77 -7.38 5.58
CA ASN A 80 6.28 -7.60 6.93
C ASN A 80 5.37 -6.43 7.35
N ASP A 81 4.20 -6.32 6.72
CA ASP A 81 3.31 -5.16 6.86
C ASP A 81 1.84 -5.53 6.60
N ASP A 82 0.95 -5.26 7.56
CA ASP A 82 -0.49 -5.45 7.39
C ASP A 82 -1.05 -4.64 6.20
N LEU A 83 -0.40 -3.52 5.87
CA LEU A 83 -0.80 -2.60 4.79
C LEU A 83 -0.40 -3.08 3.40
N ARG A 84 0.42 -4.14 3.30
CA ARG A 84 0.82 -4.75 2.02
C ARG A 84 -0.38 -5.21 1.21
N ALA A 85 -1.40 -5.81 1.84
CA ALA A 85 -2.60 -6.27 1.13
C ALA A 85 -3.33 -5.12 0.42
N SER A 86 -3.38 -3.93 1.05
CA SER A 86 -3.98 -2.74 0.46
C SER A 86 -3.20 -2.26 -0.78
N GLY A 87 -1.87 -2.20 -0.71
CA GLY A 87 -1.05 -1.81 -1.86
C GLY A 87 -1.08 -2.83 -3.01
N GLU A 88 -1.05 -4.12 -2.70
CA GLU A 88 -1.19 -5.20 -3.69
C GLU A 88 -2.55 -5.14 -4.41
N ALA A 89 -3.64 -4.94 -3.67
CA ALA A 89 -4.98 -4.80 -4.24
C ALA A 89 -5.11 -3.59 -5.16
N LEU A 90 -4.56 -2.43 -4.77
CA LEU A 90 -4.52 -1.25 -5.64
C LEU A 90 -3.71 -1.52 -6.92
N GLY A 91 -2.55 -2.16 -6.79
CA GLY A 91 -1.71 -2.53 -7.94
C GLY A 91 -2.45 -3.45 -8.93
N GLN A 92 -3.19 -4.45 -8.41
CA GLN A 92 -4.02 -5.33 -9.22
C GLN A 92 -5.16 -4.57 -9.90
N ALA A 93 -5.84 -3.67 -9.19
CA ALA A 93 -6.94 -2.87 -9.74
C ALA A 93 -6.46 -1.94 -10.87
N LEU A 94 -5.31 -1.28 -10.69
CA LEU A 94 -4.67 -0.47 -11.75
C LEU A 94 -4.32 -1.30 -12.98
N ALA A 95 -3.74 -2.49 -12.79
CA ALA A 95 -3.40 -3.38 -13.90
C ALA A 95 -4.67 -3.84 -14.66
N GLN A 96 -5.75 -4.18 -13.94
CA GLN A 96 -7.03 -4.55 -14.53
C GLN A 96 -7.70 -3.39 -15.29
N ALA A 97 -7.46 -2.15 -14.87
CA ALA A 97 -7.89 -0.93 -15.57
C ALA A 97 -7.03 -0.60 -16.81
N GLY A 98 -6.00 -1.40 -17.10
CA GLY A 98 -5.11 -1.21 -18.24
C GLY A 98 -4.01 -0.15 -18.02
N CYS A 99 -3.77 0.25 -16.77
CA CYS A 99 -2.69 1.18 -16.43
C CYS A 99 -1.33 0.49 -16.44
N ASP A 100 -0.28 1.24 -16.79
CA ASP A 100 1.10 0.83 -16.56
C ASP A 100 1.39 0.88 -15.05
N VAL A 101 1.58 -0.28 -14.42
CA VAL A 101 1.84 -0.38 -12.99
C VAL A 101 2.93 -1.40 -12.70
N GLU A 102 3.93 -0.97 -11.94
CA GLU A 102 4.95 -1.84 -11.36
C GLU A 102 4.67 -1.94 -9.85
N CYS A 103 4.23 -3.12 -9.38
CA CYS A 103 3.97 -3.39 -7.97
C CYS A 103 4.96 -4.42 -7.45
N VAL A 104 5.75 -4.07 -6.43
CA VAL A 104 6.79 -4.92 -5.85
C VAL A 104 6.70 -4.96 -4.33
N THR A 105 7.41 -5.92 -3.72
CA THR A 105 7.51 -6.05 -2.26
C THR A 105 8.97 -6.01 -1.84
N ALA A 106 9.32 -5.07 -0.95
CA ALA A 106 10.63 -4.97 -0.33
C ALA A 106 10.79 -6.06 0.75
N ALA A 107 11.77 -6.94 0.57
CA ALA A 107 12.03 -8.04 1.48
C ALA A 107 12.60 -7.57 2.83
N GLY A 108 12.21 -8.25 3.91
CA GLY A 108 12.78 -8.13 5.24
C GLY A 108 12.45 -6.83 6.00
N VAL A 109 11.58 -5.98 5.46
CA VAL A 109 11.29 -4.67 6.05
C VAL A 109 9.87 -4.58 6.59
N PRO A 110 9.65 -3.87 7.72
CA PRO A 110 8.33 -3.53 8.20
C PRO A 110 7.83 -2.22 7.56
N HIS A 111 6.56 -1.88 7.81
CA HIS A 111 6.03 -0.57 7.48
C HIS A 111 6.92 0.57 8.00
N GLY A 112 7.10 1.62 7.20
CA GLY A 112 7.86 2.80 7.60
C GLY A 112 9.38 2.61 7.69
N HIS A 113 9.94 1.54 7.10
CA HIS A 113 11.38 1.25 7.15
C HIS A 113 12.27 2.37 6.60
N LEU A 114 11.75 3.24 5.72
CA LEU A 114 12.51 4.39 5.21
C LEU A 114 12.90 5.38 6.31
N ASN A 115 12.25 5.35 7.48
CA ASN A 115 12.61 6.15 8.64
C ASN A 115 13.91 5.66 9.33
N ALA A 116 14.36 4.43 9.02
CA ALA A 116 15.61 3.88 9.55
C ALA A 116 16.83 4.40 8.79
N VAL A 117 17.21 5.66 9.04
CA VAL A 117 18.36 6.31 8.39
C VAL A 117 19.63 5.49 8.58
N GLY A 118 20.34 5.20 7.49
CA GLY A 118 21.57 4.39 7.47
C GLY A 118 21.34 2.88 7.31
N SER A 119 20.08 2.42 7.28
CA SER A 119 19.76 1.02 6.98
C SER A 119 20.03 0.69 5.51
N ALA A 120 20.77 -0.39 5.27
CA ALA A 120 21.02 -0.90 3.92
C ALA A 120 19.72 -1.31 3.19
N LEU A 121 18.73 -1.84 3.92
CA LEU A 121 17.43 -2.22 3.33
C LEU A 121 16.64 -0.99 2.87
N SER A 122 16.72 0.10 3.62
CA SER A 122 16.10 1.37 3.26
C SER A 122 16.81 2.00 2.07
N SER A 123 18.15 1.98 2.04
CA SER A 123 18.94 2.42 0.87
C SER A 123 18.56 1.67 -0.41
N GLN A 124 18.40 0.34 -0.36
CA GLN A 124 17.98 -0.44 -1.54
C GLN A 124 16.61 -0.01 -2.09
N SER A 125 15.68 0.35 -1.19
CA SER A 125 14.35 0.84 -1.58
C SER A 125 14.43 2.22 -2.22
N LEU A 126 15.23 3.11 -1.63
CA LEU A 126 15.52 4.44 -2.19
C LEU A 126 16.20 4.35 -3.56
N ASP A 127 17.13 3.41 -3.76
CA ASP A 127 17.79 3.17 -5.04
C ASP A 127 16.79 2.74 -6.11
N ARG A 128 15.84 1.85 -5.79
CA ARG A 128 14.75 1.47 -6.70
C ARG A 128 13.84 2.66 -7.05
N PHE A 129 13.51 3.51 -6.07
CA PHE A 129 12.70 4.70 -6.31
C PHE A 129 13.42 5.69 -7.21
N ALA A 130 14.70 5.96 -6.94
CA ALA A 130 15.54 6.83 -7.76
C ALA A 130 15.65 6.30 -9.20
N ALA A 131 15.89 5.00 -9.36
CA ALA A 131 15.93 4.36 -10.66
C ALA A 131 14.58 4.49 -11.40
N ARG A 132 13.45 4.29 -10.71
CA ARG A 132 12.11 4.45 -11.31
C ARG A 132 11.83 5.89 -11.76
N LEU A 133 12.24 6.88 -10.98
CA LEU A 133 12.10 8.30 -11.31
C LEU A 133 13.00 8.72 -12.49
N ALA A 134 14.16 8.09 -12.64
CA ALA A 134 15.07 8.36 -13.75
C ALA A 134 14.60 7.77 -15.09
N ARG A 135 13.70 6.77 -15.08
CA ARG A 135 13.05 6.25 -16.30
C ARG A 135 12.10 7.33 -16.84
N ARG A 136 12.49 7.97 -17.95
CA ARG A 136 11.60 8.90 -18.67
C ARG A 136 10.40 8.13 -19.22
N SER A 137 9.19 8.66 -19.00
CA SER A 137 7.93 8.18 -19.58
C SER A 137 7.88 8.43 -21.09
#